data_AF-A0A836P176-F1
#
_entry.id   AF-A0A836P176-F1
#
_cell.length_a   1.000
_cell.length_b   1.000
_cell.length_c   1.000
_cell.angle_alpha   90.00
_cell.angle_beta   90.00
_cell.angle_gamma   90.00
#
_symmetry.space_group_name_H-M   'P 1'
#
loop_
_entity.id
_entity.type
_entity.pdbx_description
1 polymer ?
#
loop_
_entity_poly.entity_id
_entity_poly.type
_entity_poly.pdbx_seq_one_letter_code
_entity_poly.pdbx_strand_id
1 'polypeptide(L)'
;QGNSGGPLLNTRGEVVGINSQIFSASGGYMGISFAIPIDLAFSAAEQIKATGHVSRGMLGVAVGPIDSLKAQGLGLPDSRGALVNDIPAGSPAAKAGIEVGDVIRAVNGKSIDVASDLPPMIGLMPPGAKVTLDVLREGKPRKVTVTLAPLQDGGENVAPRTAADEAKPSAPASVELLGLQVADLTAAERSRLGLEAGEGVRMT
;
A
#
# COMPACT_ATOMS: atom_id res chain seq x y z
N GLN A 1 15.57 23.79 -6.48
CA GLN A 1 16.43 23.10 -5.49
C GLN A 1 16.85 24.16 -4.48
N GLY A 2 16.67 23.96 -3.16
CA GLY A 2 17.07 24.97 -2.16
C GLY A 2 16.13 25.12 -0.95
N ASN A 3 14.87 24.69 -1.04
CA ASN A 3 13.91 24.77 0.07
C ASN A 3 13.78 23.45 0.86
N SER A 4 14.30 22.34 0.32
CA SER A 4 14.26 21.03 0.98
C SER A 4 15.01 21.08 2.31
N GLY A 5 14.37 20.65 3.39
CA GLY A 5 14.88 20.71 4.76
C GLY A 5 14.43 21.95 5.55
N GLY A 6 13.89 22.98 4.88
CA GLY A 6 13.37 24.18 5.55
C GLY A 6 11.99 23.95 6.21
N PRO A 7 11.63 24.72 7.25
CA PRO A 7 10.33 24.63 7.90
C PRO A 7 9.20 25.12 6.99
N LEU A 8 8.06 24.46 7.06
CA LEU A 8 6.77 24.95 6.57
C LEU A 8 6.03 25.57 7.75
N LEU A 9 5.64 26.84 7.63
CA LEU A 9 4.95 27.57 8.68
C LEU A 9 3.49 27.84 8.32
N ASN A 10 2.61 27.84 9.33
CA ASN A 10 1.26 28.37 9.18
C ASN A 10 1.21 29.89 9.41
N THR A 11 0.02 30.50 9.27
CA THR A 11 -0.17 31.96 9.41
C THR A 11 0.08 32.51 10.82
N ARG A 12 0.21 31.63 11.83
CA ARG A 12 0.56 31.99 13.20
C ARG A 12 2.07 31.87 13.48
N GLY A 13 2.86 31.46 12.49
CA GLY A 13 4.30 31.24 12.64
C GLY A 13 4.66 29.91 13.32
N GLU A 14 3.72 28.97 13.41
CA GLU A 14 3.98 27.62 13.94
C GLU A 14 4.52 26.73 12.83
N VAL A 15 5.53 25.90 13.14
CA VAL A 15 6.06 24.92 12.19
C VAL A 15 5.09 23.75 12.07
N VAL A 16 4.58 23.50 10.86
CA VAL A 16 3.61 22.43 10.56
C VAL A 16 4.20 21.32 9.68
N GLY A 17 5.40 21.53 9.12
CA GLY A 17 6.10 20.48 8.39
C GLY A 17 7.52 20.86 7.98
N ILE A 18 8.17 19.96 7.26
CA ILE A 18 9.50 20.16 6.66
C ILE A 18 9.34 19.98 5.14
N ASN A 19 9.68 21.00 4.36
CA ASN A 19 9.65 20.91 2.91
C ASN A 19 10.59 19.79 2.46
N SER A 20 10.08 18.80 1.73
CA SER A 20 10.89 17.64 1.32
C SER A 20 11.24 17.71 -0.15
N GLN A 21 10.25 17.92 -1.01
CA GLN A 21 10.44 17.81 -2.46
C GLN A 21 9.43 18.69 -3.23
N ILE A 22 9.75 18.99 -4.49
CA ILE A 22 8.83 19.56 -5.46
C ILE A 22 8.51 18.49 -6.50
N PHE A 23 7.26 18.43 -6.98
CA PHE A 23 6.96 17.67 -8.18
C PHE A 23 7.24 18.57 -9.40
N SER A 24 8.17 18.19 -10.26
CA SER A 24 8.48 18.95 -11.48
C SER A 24 8.88 18.03 -12.63
N ALA A 25 8.11 18.05 -13.72
CA ALA A 25 8.45 17.36 -14.96
C ALA A 25 9.54 18.10 -15.78
N SER A 26 9.81 19.37 -15.47
CA SER A 26 10.67 20.26 -16.27
C SER A 26 11.80 20.94 -15.48
N GLY A 27 11.92 20.66 -14.18
CA GLY A 27 12.89 21.31 -13.28
C GLY A 27 12.42 22.65 -12.66
N GLY A 28 11.28 23.21 -13.10
CA GLY A 28 10.64 24.41 -12.53
C GLY A 28 9.56 24.10 -11.47
N TYR A 29 9.29 25.05 -10.55
CA TYR A 29 8.18 24.91 -9.59
C TYR A 29 6.84 25.04 -10.30
N MET A 30 6.08 23.94 -10.40
CA MET A 30 4.75 23.89 -11.03
C MET A 30 3.61 24.13 -10.04
N GLY A 31 3.86 24.78 -8.90
CA GLY A 31 2.83 25.01 -7.87
C GLY A 31 2.64 23.86 -6.87
N ILE A 32 3.34 22.74 -7.03
CA ILE A 32 3.19 21.55 -6.16
C ILE A 32 4.46 21.34 -5.33
N SER A 33 4.31 21.43 -4.01
CA SER A 33 5.34 21.14 -3.01
C SER A 33 4.84 20.08 -2.04
N PHE A 34 5.72 19.18 -1.63
CA PHE A 34 5.45 18.21 -0.59
C PHE A 34 6.18 18.60 0.70
N ALA A 35 5.50 18.38 1.82
CA ALA A 35 6.07 18.57 3.16
C ALA A 35 5.87 17.30 4.00
N ILE A 36 6.90 16.96 4.77
CA ILE A 36 6.84 15.93 5.80
C ILE A 36 6.12 16.57 7.01
N PRO A 37 5.04 15.96 7.54
CA PRO A 37 4.36 16.48 8.73
C PRO A 37 5.30 16.63 9.92
N ILE A 38 5.14 17.69 10.70
CA ILE A 38 6.05 17.99 11.81
C ILE A 38 6.04 16.90 12.90
N ASP A 39 4.89 16.28 13.16
CA ASP A 39 4.76 15.18 14.13
C ASP A 39 5.60 13.95 13.73
N LEU A 40 5.66 13.65 12.42
CA LEU A 40 6.49 12.56 11.89
C LEU A 40 7.98 12.88 12.05
N ALA A 41 8.37 14.13 11.80
CA ALA A 41 9.76 14.56 11.98
C ALA A 41 10.19 14.52 13.45
N PHE A 42 9.34 14.96 14.39
CA PHE A 42 9.62 14.87 15.82
C PHE A 42 9.74 13.43 16.29
N SER A 43 8.81 12.55 15.89
CA SER A 43 8.88 11.12 16.23
C SER A 43 10.18 10.48 15.74
N ALA A 44 10.59 10.77 14.50
CA ALA A 44 11.86 10.29 13.97
C ALA A 44 13.08 10.83 14.74
N ALA A 45 13.08 12.12 15.10
CA ALA A 45 14.16 12.72 15.86
C ALA A 45 14.29 12.10 17.27
N GLU A 46 13.18 11.84 17.97
CA GLU A 46 13.19 11.17 19.26
C GLU A 46 13.74 9.73 19.16
N GLN A 47 13.35 8.98 18.13
CA GLN A 47 13.85 7.63 17.91
C GLN A 47 15.36 7.63 17.63
N ILE A 48 15.85 8.52 16.77
CA ILE A 48 17.29 8.64 16.47
C ILE A 48 18.08 8.97 17.74
N LYS A 49 17.59 9.88 18.60
CA LYS A 49 18.23 10.18 19.88
C LYS A 49 18.27 8.97 20.83
N ALA A 50 17.21 8.16 20.84
CA ALA A 50 17.07 7.04 21.77
C ALA A 50 17.82 5.77 21.31
N THR A 51 17.76 5.42 20.03
CA THR A 51 18.22 4.13 19.49
C THR A 51 19.18 4.25 18.30
N GLY A 52 19.44 5.45 17.81
CA GLY A 52 20.31 5.70 16.66
C GLY A 52 19.68 5.39 15.28
N HIS A 53 18.43 4.93 15.23
CA HIS A 53 17.73 4.59 13.99
C HIS A 53 16.22 4.87 14.11
N VAL A 54 15.53 4.94 12.97
CA VAL A 54 14.07 5.09 12.92
C VAL A 54 13.45 3.75 12.58
N SER A 55 12.44 3.32 13.32
CA SER A 55 11.65 2.13 13.03
C SER A 55 10.17 2.49 12.91
N ARG A 56 9.50 1.95 11.90
CA ARG A 56 8.08 2.20 11.62
C ARG A 56 7.25 0.97 11.87
N GLY A 57 6.02 1.15 12.31
CA GLY A 57 5.05 0.07 12.37
C GLY A 57 4.66 -0.44 10.98
N MET A 58 4.49 -1.75 10.86
CA MET A 58 3.98 -2.42 9.69
C MET A 58 2.79 -3.30 10.09
N LEU A 59 1.70 -3.20 9.33
CA LEU A 59 0.53 -4.09 9.45
C LEU A 59 0.72 -5.38 8.63
N GLY A 60 1.37 -5.26 7.46
CA GLY A 60 1.65 -6.36 6.56
C GLY A 60 0.41 -6.81 5.78
N VAL A 61 -0.16 -5.87 5.02
CA VAL A 61 -1.26 -6.06 4.08
C VAL A 61 -0.97 -5.25 2.81
N ALA A 62 -1.39 -5.75 1.65
CA ALA A 62 -1.53 -4.95 0.45
C ALA A 62 -2.98 -4.49 0.35
N VAL A 63 -3.20 -3.19 0.24
CA VAL A 63 -4.55 -2.61 0.13
C VAL A 63 -4.76 -1.90 -1.19
N GLY A 64 -6.01 -1.85 -1.64
CA GLY A 64 -6.43 -1.14 -2.84
C GLY A 64 -7.73 -0.36 -2.64
N PRO A 65 -8.04 0.52 -3.62
CA PRO A 65 -9.28 1.29 -3.61
C PRO A 65 -10.49 0.39 -3.89
N ILE A 66 -11.66 0.87 -3.44
CA ILE A 66 -12.96 0.27 -3.71
C ILE A 66 -13.68 1.20 -4.67
N ASP A 67 -14.10 0.66 -5.81
CA ASP A 67 -15.03 1.33 -6.73
C ASP A 67 -16.47 0.89 -6.44
N SER A 68 -17.44 1.56 -7.08
CA SER A 68 -18.86 1.27 -6.88
C SER A 68 -19.25 -0.16 -7.25
N LEU A 69 -18.60 -0.75 -8.26
CA LEU A 69 -18.88 -2.11 -8.72
C LEU A 69 -18.41 -3.14 -7.68
N LYS A 70 -17.18 -2.97 -7.15
CA LYS A 70 -16.65 -3.80 -6.06
C LYS A 70 -17.47 -3.64 -4.79
N ALA A 71 -17.88 -2.42 -4.45
CA ALA A 71 -18.72 -2.19 -3.27
C ALA A 71 -20.02 -2.98 -3.35
N GLN A 72 -20.70 -2.97 -4.49
CA GLN A 72 -21.91 -3.76 -4.71
C GLN A 72 -21.64 -5.27 -4.65
N GLY A 73 -20.59 -5.74 -5.32
CA GLY A 73 -20.23 -7.16 -5.33
C GLY A 73 -19.87 -7.71 -3.95
N LEU A 74 -19.34 -6.87 -3.06
CA LEU A 74 -18.97 -7.23 -1.68
C LEU A 74 -20.08 -6.95 -0.65
N GLY A 75 -21.24 -6.44 -1.09
CA GLY A 75 -22.36 -6.09 -0.20
C GLY A 75 -22.05 -4.92 0.75
N LEU A 76 -21.18 -4.01 0.32
CA LEU A 76 -20.78 -2.84 1.11
C LEU A 76 -21.76 -1.68 0.92
N PRO A 77 -22.01 -0.86 1.96
CA PRO A 77 -22.94 0.26 1.89
C PRO A 77 -22.40 1.45 1.08
N ASP A 78 -21.07 1.56 0.95
CA ASP A 78 -20.38 2.62 0.22
C ASP A 78 -18.99 2.14 -0.23
N SER A 79 -18.26 2.98 -0.97
CA SER A 79 -16.93 2.69 -1.50
C SER A 79 -15.78 3.16 -0.60
N ARG A 80 -16.03 3.48 0.68
CA ARG A 80 -15.00 3.98 1.59
C ARG A 80 -14.14 2.88 2.18
N GLY A 81 -12.91 3.24 2.53
CA GLY A 81 -11.98 2.37 3.22
C GLY A 81 -10.90 1.78 2.32
N ALA A 82 -10.20 0.79 2.86
CA ALA A 82 -9.09 0.12 2.21
C ALA A 82 -9.42 -1.37 2.06
N LEU A 83 -9.55 -1.84 0.81
CA LEU A 83 -9.77 -3.27 0.52
C LEU A 83 -8.46 -4.02 0.65
N VAL A 84 -8.44 -5.09 1.44
CA VAL A 84 -7.29 -5.97 1.58
C VAL A 84 -7.24 -6.92 0.38
N ASN A 85 -6.22 -6.74 -0.46
CA ASN A 85 -6.02 -7.52 -1.68
C ASN A 85 -5.08 -8.72 -1.45
N ASP A 86 -4.11 -8.56 -0.55
CA ASP A 86 -3.13 -9.59 -0.24
C ASP A 86 -2.62 -9.43 1.19
N ILE A 87 -2.21 -10.56 1.79
CA ILE A 87 -1.68 -10.61 3.14
C ILE A 87 -0.46 -11.54 3.14
N PRO A 88 0.76 -10.98 3.23
CA PRO A 88 1.96 -11.78 3.34
C PRO A 88 1.89 -12.78 4.50
N ALA A 89 2.32 -14.01 4.25
CA ALA A 89 2.32 -15.07 5.27
C ALA A 89 3.18 -14.66 6.48
N GLY A 90 2.66 -14.92 7.69
CA GLY A 90 3.35 -14.58 8.94
C GLY A 90 3.32 -13.10 9.32
N SER A 91 2.64 -12.25 8.54
CA SER A 91 2.46 -10.84 8.86
C SER A 91 1.64 -10.62 10.14
N PRO A 92 1.72 -9.43 10.76
CA PRO A 92 0.85 -9.07 11.88
C PRO A 92 -0.64 -9.19 11.57
N ALA A 93 -1.05 -8.75 10.39
CA ALA A 93 -2.43 -8.87 9.92
C ALA A 93 -2.90 -10.33 9.81
N ALA A 94 -2.08 -11.21 9.22
CA ALA A 94 -2.39 -12.64 9.12
C ALA A 94 -2.56 -13.26 10.52
N LYS A 95 -1.65 -12.95 11.45
CA LYS A 95 -1.71 -13.45 12.84
C LYS A 95 -2.92 -12.94 13.60
N ALA A 96 -3.43 -11.76 13.25
CA ALA A 96 -4.62 -11.17 13.86
C ALA A 96 -5.93 -11.66 13.21
N GLY A 97 -5.86 -12.49 12.18
CA GLY A 97 -7.03 -13.05 11.51
C GLY A 97 -7.70 -12.10 10.51
N ILE A 98 -6.96 -11.11 9.98
CA ILE A 98 -7.39 -10.35 8.79
C ILE A 98 -7.32 -11.28 7.58
N GLU A 99 -8.29 -11.16 6.68
CA GLU A 99 -8.42 -11.99 5.48
C GLU A 99 -8.45 -11.13 4.21
N VAL A 100 -8.08 -11.71 3.07
CA VAL A 100 -8.26 -11.09 1.77
C VAL A 100 -9.76 -10.87 1.53
N GLY A 101 -10.13 -9.69 1.04
CA GLY A 101 -11.52 -9.27 0.90
C GLY A 101 -12.06 -8.47 2.09
N ASP A 102 -11.32 -8.40 3.21
CA ASP A 102 -11.63 -7.50 4.30
C ASP A 102 -11.54 -6.03 3.84
N VAL A 103 -12.46 -5.21 4.31
CA VAL A 103 -12.42 -3.75 4.11
C VAL A 103 -12.15 -3.04 5.41
N ILE A 104 -10.98 -2.42 5.52
CA ILE A 104 -10.60 -1.64 6.71
C ILE A 104 -11.28 -0.27 6.63
N ARG A 105 -12.07 0.05 7.65
CA ARG A 105 -12.91 1.26 7.74
C ARG A 105 -12.38 2.28 8.74
N ALA A 106 -11.66 1.83 9.76
CA ALA A 106 -11.05 2.73 10.74
C ALA A 106 -9.81 2.11 11.39
N VAL A 107 -8.90 2.99 11.82
CA VAL A 107 -7.73 2.67 12.65
C VAL A 107 -7.82 3.45 13.95
N ASN A 108 -7.89 2.77 15.09
CA ASN A 108 -8.02 3.39 16.42
C ASN A 108 -9.15 4.45 16.48
N GLY A 109 -10.27 4.17 15.82
CA GLY A 109 -11.42 5.07 15.74
C GLY A 109 -11.30 6.21 14.71
N LYS A 110 -10.15 6.36 14.02
CA LYS A 110 -10.00 7.29 12.90
C LYS A 110 -10.48 6.64 11.61
N SER A 111 -11.44 7.25 10.93
CA SER A 111 -11.99 6.73 9.69
C SER A 111 -10.96 6.70 8.55
N ILE A 112 -11.08 5.68 7.70
CA ILE A 112 -10.37 5.54 6.44
C ILE A 112 -11.40 5.80 5.35
N ASP A 113 -11.22 6.88 4.60
CA ASP A 113 -12.13 7.23 3.51
C ASP A 113 -11.62 6.62 2.19
N VAL A 114 -10.30 6.65 1.98
CA VAL A 114 -9.64 6.07 0.81
C VAL A 114 -8.47 5.17 1.19
N ALA A 115 -8.12 4.22 0.32
CA ALA A 115 -7.07 3.24 0.60
C ALA A 115 -5.70 3.87 0.94
N SER A 116 -5.40 5.04 0.39
CA SER A 116 -4.15 5.78 0.65
C SER A 116 -4.05 6.37 2.05
N ASP A 117 -5.14 6.40 2.83
CA ASP A 117 -5.12 6.90 4.21
C ASP A 117 -4.45 5.90 5.17
N LEU A 118 -4.54 4.60 4.87
CA LEU A 118 -4.08 3.55 5.77
C LEU A 118 -2.55 3.53 5.97
N PRO A 119 -1.70 3.55 4.92
CA PRO A 119 -0.24 3.48 5.10
C PRO A 119 0.34 4.55 6.03
N PRO A 120 0.04 5.86 5.88
CA PRO A 120 0.57 6.86 6.79
C PRO A 120 0.04 6.71 8.21
N MET A 121 -1.23 6.31 8.40
CA MET A 121 -1.78 6.08 9.75
C MET A 121 -1.03 4.98 10.51
N ILE A 122 -0.71 3.87 9.83
CA ILE A 122 0.03 2.75 10.42
C ILE A 122 1.50 3.12 10.61
N GLY A 123 2.14 3.76 9.61
CA GLY A 123 3.56 4.10 9.64
C GLY A 123 3.94 5.17 10.67
N LEU A 124 2.97 5.96 11.17
CA LEU A 124 3.14 6.90 12.27
C LEU A 124 3.22 6.22 13.64
N MET A 125 2.78 4.97 13.76
CA MET A 125 2.77 4.23 15.01
C MET A 125 4.07 3.43 15.18
N PRO A 126 4.60 3.33 16.41
CA PRO A 126 5.82 2.56 16.64
C PRO A 126 5.57 1.05 16.48
N PRO A 127 6.61 0.28 16.12
CA PRO A 127 6.57 -1.18 16.22
C PRO A 127 6.15 -1.64 17.62
N GLY A 128 5.40 -2.74 17.70
CA GLY A 128 4.87 -3.26 18.95
C GLY A 128 3.61 -2.55 19.48
N ALA A 129 3.21 -1.42 18.87
CA ALA A 129 1.94 -0.79 19.21
C ALA A 129 0.76 -1.71 18.88
N LYS A 130 -0.23 -1.74 19.79
CA LYS A 130 -1.51 -2.39 19.55
C LYS A 130 -2.45 -1.42 18.84
N VAL A 131 -3.04 -1.88 17.75
CA VAL A 131 -3.91 -1.10 16.88
C VAL A 131 -5.24 -1.82 16.76
N THR A 132 -6.34 -1.11 16.97
CA THR A 132 -7.69 -1.62 16.74
C THR A 132 -8.13 -1.21 15.33
N LEU A 133 -8.46 -2.19 14.52
CA LEU A 133 -9.00 -2.00 13.18
C LEU A 133 -10.49 -2.32 13.19
N ASP A 134 -11.28 -1.40 12.65
CA ASP A 134 -12.68 -1.69 12.32
C ASP A 134 -12.72 -2.18 10.87
N VAL A 135 -13.21 -3.39 10.67
CA VAL A 135 -13.18 -4.11 9.40
C VAL A 135 -14.59 -4.53 9.01
N LEU A 136 -14.92 -4.47 7.73
CA LEU A 136 -16.10 -5.11 7.16
C LEU A 136 -15.68 -6.38 6.43
N ARG A 137 -16.25 -7.51 6.84
CA ARG A 137 -16.11 -8.81 6.18
C ARG A 137 -17.48 -9.30 5.75
N GLU A 138 -17.69 -9.52 4.46
CA GLU A 138 -19.00 -9.92 3.91
C GLU A 138 -20.13 -8.98 4.37
N GLY A 139 -19.86 -7.67 4.36
CA GLY A 139 -20.80 -6.64 4.82
C GLY A 139 -21.03 -6.56 6.34
N LYS A 140 -20.41 -7.43 7.14
CA LYS A 140 -20.57 -7.44 8.61
C LYS A 140 -19.40 -6.74 9.32
N PRO A 141 -19.66 -5.85 10.28
CA PRO A 141 -18.61 -5.18 11.03
C PRO A 141 -17.93 -6.14 12.00
N ARG A 142 -16.60 -6.04 12.06
CA ARG A 142 -15.72 -6.77 12.97
C ARG A 142 -14.67 -5.82 13.51
N LYS A 143 -14.26 -6.03 14.77
CA LYS A 143 -13.11 -5.34 15.35
C LYS A 143 -11.97 -6.31 15.52
N VAL A 144 -10.81 -5.96 14.98
CA VAL A 144 -9.60 -6.79 15.02
C VAL A 144 -8.49 -5.99 15.68
N THR A 145 -7.87 -6.56 16.72
CA THR A 145 -6.70 -5.93 17.35
C THR A 145 -5.44 -6.56 16.78
N VAL A 146 -4.54 -5.72 16.26
CA VAL A 146 -3.27 -6.15 15.66
C VAL A 146 -2.11 -5.52 16.41
N THR A 147 -1.04 -6.27 16.62
CA THR A 147 0.21 -5.73 17.16
C THR A 147 1.18 -5.49 16.01
N LEU A 148 1.59 -4.24 15.77
CA LEU A 148 2.43 -3.91 14.62
C LEU A 148 3.83 -4.54 14.75
N ALA A 149 4.37 -5.02 13.63
CA ALA A 149 5.76 -5.43 13.53
C ALA A 149 6.63 -4.24 13.08
N PRO A 150 7.96 -4.28 13.31
CA PRO A 150 8.86 -3.35 12.67
C PRO A 150 8.82 -3.54 11.16
N LEU A 151 8.72 -2.44 10.43
CA LEU A 151 9.00 -2.40 9.00
C LEU A 151 10.47 -2.78 8.83
N GLN A 152 10.71 -3.96 8.28
CA GLN A 152 12.06 -4.43 8.01
C GLN A 152 12.64 -3.60 6.87
N ASP A 153 13.76 -2.91 7.11
CA ASP A 153 14.54 -2.23 6.08
C ASP A 153 15.29 -3.30 5.26
N GLY A 154 14.54 -4.04 4.44
CA GLY A 154 15.07 -5.21 3.75
C GLY A 154 14.14 -5.70 2.66
N GLY A 155 14.27 -5.10 1.48
CA GLY A 155 13.97 -5.76 0.21
C GLY A 155 12.49 -6.01 -0.08
N GLU A 156 11.74 -4.93 -0.30
CA GLU A 156 10.83 -4.76 -1.44
C GLU A 156 10.11 -3.43 -1.21
N ASN A 157 10.49 -2.42 -1.99
CA ASN A 157 9.63 -1.26 -2.17
C ASN A 157 8.30 -1.79 -2.70
N VAL A 158 7.31 -1.98 -1.83
CA VAL A 158 5.90 -2.05 -2.24
C VAL A 158 5.50 -0.63 -2.62
N ALA A 159 6.13 -0.10 -3.66
CA ALA A 159 5.52 0.92 -4.46
C ALA A 159 4.16 0.36 -4.91
N PRO A 160 3.10 1.17 -4.98
CA PRO A 160 1.90 0.75 -5.68
C PRO A 160 2.36 0.30 -7.08
N ARG A 161 2.17 -0.99 -7.39
CA ARG A 161 2.40 -1.51 -8.73
C ARG A 161 1.46 -0.74 -9.64
N THR A 162 1.97 0.32 -10.27
CA THR A 162 1.34 0.90 -11.44
C THR A 162 1.30 -0.20 -12.51
N ALA A 163 0.24 -0.22 -13.31
CA ALA A 163 -0.05 -1.20 -14.36
C ALA A 163 1.02 -1.30 -15.50
N ALA A 164 2.22 -0.77 -15.28
CA ALA A 164 3.36 -0.84 -16.19
C ALA A 164 4.39 -1.93 -15.81
N ASP A 165 4.23 -2.61 -14.67
CA ASP A 165 5.17 -3.66 -14.21
C ASP A 165 4.80 -5.09 -14.65
N GLU A 166 3.76 -5.25 -15.49
CA GLU A 166 3.39 -6.54 -16.10
C GLU A 166 4.32 -6.96 -17.27
N ALA A 167 5.34 -6.17 -17.60
CA ALA A 167 6.24 -6.45 -18.71
C ALA A 167 7.54 -7.18 -18.31
N LYS A 168 7.53 -7.98 -17.23
CA LYS A 168 8.62 -8.93 -16.95
C LYS A 168 8.05 -10.34 -16.86
N PRO A 169 8.35 -11.24 -17.81
CA PRO A 169 7.79 -12.57 -17.81
C PRO A 169 8.39 -13.36 -16.64
N SER A 170 7.63 -13.47 -15.56
CA SER A 170 7.71 -14.60 -14.63
C SER A 170 7.46 -15.88 -15.42
N ALA A 171 8.20 -16.93 -15.09
CA ALA A 171 8.14 -18.24 -15.76
C ALA A 171 6.69 -18.71 -15.98
N PRO A 172 6.39 -19.40 -17.10
CA PRO A 172 5.01 -19.73 -17.45
C PRO A 172 4.38 -20.60 -16.37
N ALA A 173 3.32 -20.09 -15.74
CA ALA A 173 2.48 -20.85 -14.85
C ALA A 173 1.58 -21.75 -15.70
N SER A 174 1.82 -23.05 -15.68
CA SER A 174 0.94 -24.04 -16.28
C SER A 174 -0.24 -24.31 -15.34
N VAL A 175 -1.46 -24.05 -15.79
CA VAL A 175 -2.69 -24.43 -15.07
C VAL A 175 -3.31 -25.63 -15.77
N GLU A 176 -3.47 -26.75 -15.05
CA GLU A 176 -4.27 -27.88 -15.52
C GLU A 176 -5.73 -27.62 -15.19
N LEU A 177 -6.55 -27.44 -16.22
CA LEU A 177 -8.00 -27.35 -16.10
C LEU A 177 -8.62 -28.41 -17.01
N LEU A 178 -9.33 -29.38 -16.42
CA LEU A 178 -10.12 -30.38 -17.15
C LEU A 178 -9.32 -31.25 -18.15
N GLY A 179 -8.04 -31.53 -17.85
CA GLY A 179 -7.16 -32.34 -18.71
C GLY A 179 -6.55 -31.57 -19.88
N LEU A 180 -6.72 -30.25 -19.93
CA LEU A 180 -6.00 -29.34 -20.82
C LEU A 180 -4.89 -28.64 -20.03
N GLN A 181 -3.68 -28.65 -20.58
CA GLN A 181 -2.54 -27.88 -20.08
C GLN A 181 -2.48 -26.55 -20.82
N VAL A 182 -2.67 -25.45 -20.09
CA VAL A 182 -2.56 -24.10 -20.64
C VAL A 182 -1.27 -23.46 -20.15
N ALA A 183 -0.46 -22.93 -21.07
CA ALA A 183 0.79 -22.24 -20.77
C ALA A 183 0.92 -20.93 -21.56
N ASP A 184 1.58 -19.94 -20.99
CA ASP A 184 1.89 -18.70 -21.70
C ASP A 184 2.86 -18.94 -22.87
N LEU A 185 2.65 -18.22 -23.96
CA LEU A 185 3.58 -18.18 -25.08
C LEU A 185 4.86 -17.43 -24.68
N THR A 186 6.02 -17.94 -25.10
CA THR A 186 7.29 -17.21 -25.00
C THR A 186 7.32 -16.04 -25.99
N ALA A 187 8.17 -15.05 -25.74
CA ALA A 187 8.34 -13.91 -26.66
C ALA A 187 8.76 -14.35 -28.08
N ALA A 188 9.57 -15.42 -28.18
CA ALA A 188 9.97 -16.00 -29.45
C ALA A 188 8.81 -16.68 -30.19
N GLU A 189 7.92 -17.38 -29.48
CA GLU A 189 6.72 -17.99 -30.05
C GLU A 189 5.72 -16.92 -30.52
N ARG A 190 5.49 -15.86 -29.73
CA ARG A 190 4.61 -14.75 -30.12
C ARG A 190 5.11 -14.04 -31.37
N SER A 191 6.41 -13.77 -31.46
CA SER A 191 7.00 -13.13 -32.64
C SER A 191 6.85 -13.97 -33.90
N ARG A 192 6.96 -15.30 -33.80
CA ARG A 192 6.74 -16.21 -34.94
C ARG A 192 5.27 -16.24 -35.39
N LEU A 193 4.34 -16.06 -34.44
CA LEU A 193 2.90 -16.08 -34.70
C LEU A 193 2.31 -14.70 -35.02
N GLY A 194 3.11 -13.62 -34.95
CA GLY A 194 2.65 -12.26 -35.19
C GLY A 194 1.75 -11.69 -34.08
N LEU A 195 1.91 -12.17 -32.85
CA LEU A 195 1.10 -11.79 -31.69
C LEU A 195 1.79 -10.69 -30.85
N GLU A 196 1.01 -9.78 -30.29
CA GLU A 196 1.51 -8.73 -29.39
C GLU A 196 1.80 -9.24 -27.96
N ALA A 197 2.41 -8.39 -27.13
CA ALA A 197 2.70 -8.74 -25.74
C ALA A 197 1.39 -8.92 -24.95
N GLY A 198 1.25 -10.08 -24.30
CA GLY A 198 0.02 -10.46 -23.60
C GLY A 198 -1.01 -11.19 -24.47
N GLU A 199 -0.77 -11.34 -25.76
CA GLU A 199 -1.67 -12.07 -26.66
C GLU A 199 -1.29 -13.56 -26.78
N GLY A 200 -2.31 -14.41 -26.71
CA GLY A 200 -2.24 -15.85 -26.98
C GLY A 200 -1.73 -16.73 -25.82
N VAL A 201 -2.28 -17.95 -25.75
CA VAL A 201 -1.86 -19.01 -24.83
C VAL A 201 -1.71 -20.33 -25.59
N ARG A 202 -0.76 -21.17 -25.17
CA ARG A 202 -0.57 -22.52 -25.71
C ARG A 202 -1.43 -23.50 -24.93
N MET A 203 -2.23 -24.29 -25.64
CA MET A 203 -3.01 -25.39 -25.08
C MET A 203 -2.47 -26.73 -25.58
N THR A 204 -2.18 -27.66 -24.67
CA THR A 204 -1.76 -29.05 -24.95
C THR A 204 -2.60 -30.04 -24.19
#